data_AF-A0A936LKQ4-F1
#
_entry.id   AF-A0A936LKQ4-F1
#
_cell.length_a   1.000
_cell.length_b   1.000
_cell.length_c   1.000
_cell.angle_alpha   90.00
_cell.angle_beta   90.00
_cell.angle_gamma   90.00
#
_symmetry.space_group_name_H-M   'P 1'
#
loop_
_entity.id
_entity.type
_entity.pdbx_description
1 polymer ?
#
loop_
_entity_poly.entity_id
_entity_poly.type
_entity_poly.pdbx_seq_one_letter_code
_entity_poly.pdbx_strand_id
1 'polypeptide(L)'
;MRTWTTPLLLIAVISSTAQDQRQQLLTELNTLYRGDVKFRIDKEERLVADFFDASGHFRQDAVYIEFLDSAGFRFNAEENAVVMKCNAANANCIEKEIFKLNVIRHTGRSNFPVPAGDGDGRKAISVLGRLVGSAQADIARVAAETHARPMRKK
;
A
#
# COMPACT_ATOMS: atom_id res chain seq x y z
N MET A 1 38.80 -22.04 -36.25
CA MET A 1 37.43 -21.50 -36.29
C MET A 1 36.56 -22.31 -35.33
N ARG A 2 36.14 -21.75 -34.20
CA ARG A 2 35.15 -22.34 -33.28
C ARG A 2 34.25 -21.22 -32.80
N THR A 3 33.03 -21.19 -33.31
CA THR A 3 31.97 -20.26 -32.92
C THR A 3 31.36 -20.72 -31.61
N TRP A 4 31.50 -19.92 -30.56
CA TRP A 4 30.81 -20.11 -29.29
C TRP A 4 29.53 -19.30 -29.33
N THR A 5 28.40 -20.00 -29.35
CA THR A 5 27.04 -19.47 -29.21
C THR A 5 26.77 -19.09 -27.76
N THR A 6 26.55 -17.81 -27.52
CA THR A 6 26.05 -17.23 -26.26
C THR A 6 24.57 -17.54 -26.10
N PRO A 7 24.08 -18.20 -25.03
CA PRO A 7 22.66 -18.21 -24.75
C PRO A 7 22.26 -16.91 -24.05
N LEU A 8 21.20 -16.31 -24.59
CA LEU A 8 20.55 -15.06 -24.22
C LEU A 8 20.24 -14.91 -22.72
N LEU A 9 20.45 -13.69 -22.22
CA LEU A 9 19.69 -13.09 -21.12
C LEU A 9 18.18 -13.18 -21.41
N LEU A 10 17.41 -13.82 -20.53
CA LEU A 10 15.96 -13.84 -20.61
C LEU A 10 15.34 -13.97 -19.20
N ILE A 11 15.72 -13.09 -18.28
CA ILE A 11 15.07 -12.97 -16.95
C ILE A 11 15.07 -11.50 -16.53
N ALA A 12 14.26 -10.63 -17.15
CA ALA A 12 14.10 -9.24 -16.68
C ALA A 12 12.76 -8.57 -17.01
N VAL A 13 11.82 -9.23 -17.69
CA VAL A 13 10.65 -8.55 -18.28
C VAL A 13 9.38 -8.65 -17.41
N ILE A 14 9.35 -9.53 -16.39
CA ILE A 14 8.12 -9.78 -15.62
C ILE A 14 7.96 -8.77 -14.47
N SER A 15 9.05 -8.34 -13.83
CA SER A 15 8.98 -7.43 -12.67
C SER A 15 8.54 -6.00 -12.99
N SER A 16 8.68 -5.54 -14.24
CA SER A 16 8.30 -4.18 -14.62
C SER A 16 6.79 -3.96 -14.57
N THR A 17 6.01 -4.94 -15.02
CA THR A 17 4.54 -4.81 -15.15
C THR A 17 3.82 -4.61 -13.81
N ALA A 18 4.22 -5.37 -12.79
CA ALA A 18 3.63 -5.27 -11.45
C ALA A 18 4.01 -3.94 -10.76
N GLN A 19 5.25 -3.49 -10.95
CA GLN A 19 5.70 -2.20 -10.41
C GLN A 19 4.99 -1.03 -11.11
N ASP A 20 4.80 -1.11 -12.43
CA ASP A 20 4.06 -0.11 -13.21
C ASP A 20 2.59 -0.03 -12.77
N GLN A 21 1.94 -1.18 -12.54
CA GLN A 21 0.56 -1.21 -12.04
C GLN A 21 0.43 -0.58 -10.65
N ARG A 22 1.33 -0.90 -9.71
CA ARG A 22 1.33 -0.28 -8.37
C ARG A 22 1.50 1.23 -8.45
N GLN A 23 2.41 1.69 -9.31
CA GLN A 23 2.65 3.12 -9.50
C GLN A 23 1.42 3.82 -10.09
N GLN A 24 0.75 3.21 -11.07
CA GLN A 24 -0.49 3.73 -11.64
C GLN A 24 -1.60 3.84 -10.59
N LEU A 25 -1.79 2.82 -9.76
CA LEU A 25 -2.77 2.82 -8.69
C LEU A 25 -2.47 3.87 -7.62
N LEU A 26 -1.18 4.06 -7.26
CA LEU A 26 -0.77 5.15 -6.37
C LEU A 26 -1.06 6.53 -6.97
N THR A 27 -0.78 6.73 -8.26
CA THR A 27 -1.09 7.99 -8.96
C THR A 27 -2.60 8.24 -9.02
N GLU A 28 -3.40 7.22 -9.33
CA GLU A 28 -4.86 7.29 -9.32
C GLU A 28 -5.39 7.67 -7.94
N LEU A 29 -4.94 6.97 -6.88
CA LEU A 29 -5.35 7.24 -5.50
C LEU A 29 -4.98 8.67 -5.07
N ASN A 30 -3.74 9.10 -5.34
CA ASN A 30 -3.31 10.47 -5.03
C ASN A 30 -4.11 11.54 -5.79
N THR A 31 -4.54 11.24 -7.03
CA THR A 31 -5.38 12.15 -7.82
C THR A 31 -6.78 12.28 -7.22
N LEU A 32 -7.36 11.19 -6.70
CA LEU A 32 -8.66 11.25 -6.02
C LEU A 32 -8.62 12.19 -4.81
N TYR A 33 -7.58 12.08 -3.98
CA TYR A 33 -7.46 12.85 -2.74
C TYR A 33 -7.00 14.30 -2.91
N ARG A 34 -6.56 14.71 -4.11
CA ARG A 34 -6.21 16.10 -4.46
C ARG A 34 -5.27 16.81 -3.48
N GLY A 35 -4.46 16.06 -2.74
CA GLY A 35 -3.49 16.58 -1.77
C GLY A 35 -3.95 16.58 -0.31
N ASP A 36 -5.23 16.30 0.00
CA ASP A 36 -5.70 16.16 1.39
C ASP A 36 -5.04 14.96 2.08
N VAL A 37 -4.79 13.90 1.31
CA VAL A 37 -3.98 12.75 1.69
C VAL A 37 -3.03 12.41 0.56
N LYS A 38 -1.76 12.18 0.87
CA LYS A 38 -0.75 11.67 -0.07
C LYS A 38 -0.32 10.27 0.33
N PHE A 39 -0.40 9.34 -0.60
CA PHE A 39 -0.05 7.94 -0.44
C PHE A 39 1.29 7.64 -1.12
N ARG A 40 2.11 6.84 -0.44
CA ARG A 40 3.34 6.26 -0.99
C ARG A 40 3.57 4.87 -0.40
N ILE A 41 4.32 4.04 -1.12
CA ILE A 41 4.90 2.81 -0.58
C ILE A 41 6.37 3.08 -0.35
N ASP A 42 6.87 2.79 0.86
CA ASP A 42 8.29 2.98 1.18
C ASP A 42 9.13 1.72 0.88
N LYS A 43 10.43 1.78 1.21
CA LYS A 43 11.37 0.68 0.94
C LYS A 43 11.13 -0.56 1.81
N GLU A 44 10.34 -0.44 2.87
CA GLU A 44 9.99 -1.51 3.80
C GLU A 44 8.62 -2.14 3.45
N GLU A 45 8.10 -1.85 2.25
CA GLU A 45 6.75 -2.26 1.81
C GLU A 45 5.65 -1.80 2.77
N ARG A 46 5.83 -0.61 3.36
CA ARG A 46 4.79 0.06 4.15
C ARG A 46 4.00 1.01 3.27
N LEU A 47 2.68 0.95 3.38
CA LEU A 47 1.81 2.00 2.89
C LEU A 47 1.87 3.16 3.88
N VAL A 48 2.27 4.33 3.39
CA VAL A 48 2.32 5.56 4.17
C VAL A 48 1.32 6.56 3.59
N ALA A 49 0.49 7.12 4.47
CA ALA A 49 -0.50 8.14 4.16
C ALA A 49 -0.20 9.41 4.96
N ASP A 50 0.22 10.46 4.26
CA ASP A 50 0.49 11.79 4.80
C ASP A 50 -0.76 12.66 4.67
N PHE A 51 -1.27 13.22 5.77
CA PHE A 51 -2.49 14.02 5.83
C PHE A 51 -2.16 15.51 5.92
N PHE A 52 -2.87 16.31 5.12
CA PHE A 52 -2.67 17.75 5.02
C PHE A 52 -3.96 18.52 5.36
N ASP A 53 -3.83 19.63 6.07
CA ASP A 53 -4.89 20.61 6.30
C ASP A 53 -4.37 22.03 6.00
N ALA A 54 -5.15 23.07 6.37
CA ALA A 54 -4.75 24.46 6.18
C ALA A 54 -3.44 24.86 6.91
N SER A 55 -3.00 24.09 7.92
CA SER A 55 -1.74 24.28 8.62
C SER A 55 -0.58 23.45 8.05
N GLY A 56 -0.82 22.67 7.01
CA GLY A 56 0.16 21.80 6.37
C GLY A 56 0.05 20.35 6.84
N HIS A 57 1.20 19.66 6.87
CA HIS A 57 1.29 18.25 7.24
C HIS A 57 1.03 18.05 8.74
N PHE A 58 -0.06 17.38 9.11
CA PHE A 58 -0.49 17.29 10.52
C PHE A 58 -0.59 15.86 11.08
N ARG A 59 -0.64 14.85 10.21
CA ARG A 59 -0.69 13.44 10.59
C ARG A 59 -0.05 12.55 9.53
N GLN A 60 0.65 11.52 9.95
CA GLN A 60 1.13 10.44 9.09
C GLN A 60 0.64 9.11 9.64
N ASP A 61 0.14 8.25 8.75
CA ASP A 61 -0.14 6.86 9.07
C ASP A 61 0.80 5.95 8.29
N ALA A 62 1.43 5.00 8.95
CA ALA A 62 2.30 4.01 8.33
C ALA A 62 1.92 2.58 8.74
N VAL A 63 1.92 1.66 7.79
CA VAL A 63 1.51 0.26 8.03
C VAL A 63 2.16 -0.68 7.02
N TYR A 64 2.67 -1.82 7.48
CA TYR A 64 3.11 -2.90 6.59
C TYR A 64 1.92 -3.44 5.79
N ILE A 65 2.06 -3.49 4.47
CA ILE A 65 0.97 -3.85 3.56
C ILE A 65 0.43 -5.26 3.84
N GLU A 66 1.29 -6.20 4.24
CA GLU A 66 0.91 -7.57 4.61
C GLU A 66 -0.04 -7.64 5.83
N PHE A 67 -0.09 -6.61 6.66
CA PHE A 67 -0.96 -6.57 7.85
C PHE A 67 -2.35 -5.97 7.59
N LEU A 68 -2.63 -5.53 6.36
CA LEU A 68 -3.91 -4.94 5.99
C LEU A 68 -4.95 -6.00 5.59
N ASP A 69 -6.20 -5.74 5.97
CA ASP A 69 -7.38 -6.48 5.50
C ASP A 69 -8.10 -5.67 4.43
N SER A 70 -7.70 -5.87 3.16
CA SER A 70 -8.25 -5.16 2.01
C SER A 70 -9.74 -5.45 1.76
N ALA A 71 -10.24 -6.61 2.18
CA ALA A 71 -11.66 -6.95 2.12
C ALA A 71 -12.49 -6.19 3.17
N GLY A 72 -11.85 -5.74 4.25
CA GLY A 72 -12.46 -4.94 5.32
C GLY A 72 -12.55 -3.44 5.02
N PHE A 73 -12.05 -2.97 3.87
CA PHE A 73 -12.08 -1.55 3.52
C PHE A 73 -13.50 -1.12 3.17
N ARG A 74 -13.95 -0.02 3.75
CA ARG A 74 -15.35 0.42 3.62
C ARG A 74 -15.54 1.90 3.88
N PHE A 75 -16.67 2.41 3.44
CA PHE A 75 -17.16 3.71 3.88
C PHE A 75 -17.83 3.59 5.25
N ASN A 76 -17.57 4.57 6.12
CA ASN A 76 -18.30 4.75 7.37
C ASN A 76 -19.09 6.07 7.28
N ALA A 77 -20.42 5.95 7.28
CA ALA A 77 -21.33 7.09 7.21
C ALA A 77 -21.28 7.98 8.47
N GLU A 78 -21.07 7.40 9.65
CA GLU A 78 -21.00 8.17 10.91
C GLU A 78 -19.77 9.07 10.95
N GLU A 79 -18.66 8.59 10.40
CA GLU A 79 -17.39 9.32 10.37
C GLU A 79 -17.17 10.10 9.07
N ASN A 80 -18.09 9.93 8.10
CA ASN A 80 -17.94 10.39 6.73
C ASN A 80 -16.53 10.13 6.18
N ALA A 81 -16.09 8.86 6.25
CA ALA A 81 -14.71 8.49 6.00
C ALA A 81 -14.58 7.14 5.26
N VAL A 82 -13.52 7.02 4.47
CA VAL A 82 -13.02 5.73 3.98
C VAL A 82 -12.16 5.12 5.07
N VAL A 83 -12.48 3.88 5.47
CA VAL A 83 -11.83 3.16 6.55
C VAL A 83 -10.95 2.06 5.99
N MET A 84 -9.65 2.13 6.29
CA MET A 84 -8.69 1.04 6.11
C MET A 84 -8.47 0.33 7.44
N LYS A 85 -8.39 -1.00 7.43
CA LYS A 85 -8.32 -1.82 8.64
C LYS A 85 -7.15 -2.81 8.60
N CYS A 86 -6.61 -3.09 9.77
CA CYS A 86 -5.70 -4.21 9.99
C CYS A 86 -6.43 -5.55 9.91
N ASN A 87 -5.68 -6.60 9.54
CA ASN A 87 -6.12 -7.97 9.67
C ASN A 87 -6.23 -8.39 11.15
N ALA A 88 -6.96 -9.48 11.41
CA ALA A 88 -7.26 -9.93 12.77
C ALA A 88 -6.01 -10.34 13.56
N ALA A 89 -4.99 -10.88 12.89
CA ALA A 89 -3.74 -11.30 13.53
C ALA A 89 -2.89 -10.10 14.01
N ASN A 90 -3.04 -8.94 13.38
CA ASN A 90 -2.27 -7.72 13.66
C ASN A 90 -3.20 -6.55 13.99
N ALA A 91 -4.07 -6.74 14.99
CA ALA A 91 -5.17 -5.82 15.28
C ALA A 91 -4.80 -4.35 15.59
N ASN A 92 -3.52 -4.02 15.80
CA ASN A 92 -3.01 -2.65 16.00
C ASN A 92 -1.82 -2.34 15.07
N CYS A 93 -1.91 -2.74 13.81
CA CYS A 93 -0.82 -2.65 12.82
C CYS A 93 -0.49 -1.25 12.30
N ILE A 94 -1.36 -0.25 12.50
CA ILE A 94 -1.17 1.10 11.94
C ILE A 94 -0.51 1.99 12.98
N GLU A 95 0.69 2.46 12.68
CA GLU A 95 1.35 3.55 13.40
C GLU A 95 0.77 4.87 12.92
N LYS A 96 0.25 5.67 13.85
CA LYS A 96 -0.36 6.96 13.60
C LYS A 96 0.38 8.04 14.37
N GLU A 97 1.11 8.86 13.64
CA GLU A 97 1.80 10.02 14.18
C GLU A 97 0.96 11.28 13.97
N ILE A 98 0.75 12.06 15.04
CA ILE A 98 0.04 13.34 15.01
C ILE A 98 1.03 14.44 15.40
N PHE A 99 1.56 15.16 14.40
CA PHE A 99 2.67 16.09 14.59
C PHE A 99 2.35 17.22 15.56
N LYS A 100 1.15 17.82 15.46
CA LYS A 100 0.72 18.91 16.35
C LYS A 100 0.69 18.51 17.83
N LEU A 101 0.50 17.22 18.11
CA LEU A 101 0.42 16.69 19.47
C LEU A 101 1.73 16.00 19.90
N ASN A 102 2.68 15.83 18.99
CA ASN A 102 3.90 15.04 19.21
C ASN A 102 3.60 13.65 19.80
N VAL A 103 2.60 12.96 19.23
CA VAL A 103 2.10 11.67 19.74
C VAL A 103 2.08 10.65 18.62
N ILE A 104 2.60 9.45 18.93
CA ILE A 104 2.49 8.24 18.10
C ILE A 104 1.52 7.26 18.78
N ARG A 105 0.60 6.68 18.02
CA ARG A 105 -0.36 5.66 18.49
C ARG A 105 -0.42 4.49 17.54
N HIS A 106 -0.52 3.29 18.10
CA HIS A 106 -0.86 2.09 17.34
C HIS A 106 -2.37 1.88 17.34
N THR A 107 -2.94 1.68 16.15
CA THR A 107 -4.39 1.55 15.97
C THR A 107 -4.72 0.45 14.98
N GLY A 108 -5.93 -0.11 15.09
CA GLY A 108 -6.43 -1.15 14.17
C GLY A 108 -7.05 -0.63 12.89
N ARG A 109 -7.23 0.68 12.76
CA ARG A 109 -7.80 1.30 11.57
C ARG A 109 -7.31 2.73 11.33
N SER A 110 -7.29 3.10 10.05
CA SER A 110 -7.11 4.47 9.60
C SER A 110 -8.38 4.95 8.92
N ASN A 111 -8.72 6.21 9.19
CA ASN A 111 -9.83 6.90 8.54
C ASN A 111 -9.23 7.97 7.63
N PHE A 112 -9.67 7.97 6.38
CA PHE A 112 -9.37 8.96 5.35
C PHE A 112 -10.62 9.77 5.03
N PRO A 113 -10.52 11.07 4.75
CA PRO A 113 -11.65 11.84 4.27
C PRO A 113 -12.22 11.23 2.98
N VAL A 114 -13.52 11.38 2.76
CA VAL A 114 -14.13 10.99 1.49
C VAL A 114 -13.65 11.95 0.38
N PRO A 115 -13.05 11.44 -0.72
CA PRO A 115 -12.60 12.31 -1.80
C PRO A 115 -13.73 13.12 -2.45
N ALA A 116 -13.40 14.33 -2.87
CA ALA A 116 -14.35 15.21 -3.56
C ALA A 116 -14.89 14.54 -4.85
N GLY A 117 -16.21 14.37 -4.93
CA GLY A 117 -16.87 13.73 -6.08
C GLY A 117 -16.93 12.19 -6.01
N ASP A 118 -16.60 11.59 -4.86
CA ASP A 118 -16.73 10.16 -4.57
C ASP A 118 -17.59 9.97 -3.32
N GLY A 119 -18.87 10.39 -3.35
CA GLY A 119 -19.70 10.63 -2.16
C GLY A 119 -19.86 9.47 -1.16
N ASP A 120 -19.59 8.24 -1.55
CA ASP A 120 -19.57 7.05 -0.70
C ASP A 120 -18.20 6.36 -0.66
N GLY A 121 -17.14 7.07 -1.07
CA GLY A 121 -15.77 6.59 -1.10
C GLY A 121 -15.53 5.37 -1.99
N ARG A 122 -16.49 4.96 -2.84
CA ARG A 122 -16.40 3.70 -3.60
C ARG A 122 -15.19 3.66 -4.52
N LYS A 123 -14.86 4.76 -5.21
CA LYS A 123 -13.69 4.81 -6.08
C LYS A 123 -12.42 4.69 -5.24
N ALA A 124 -12.34 5.44 -4.15
CA ALA A 124 -11.22 5.40 -3.22
C ALA A 124 -11.00 3.98 -2.64
N ILE A 125 -12.06 3.35 -2.15
CA ILE A 125 -12.05 1.98 -1.61
C ILE A 125 -11.59 0.99 -2.67
N SER A 126 -12.13 1.09 -3.89
CA SER A 126 -11.76 0.21 -5.01
C SER A 126 -10.28 0.34 -5.37
N VAL A 127 -9.78 1.56 -5.55
CA VAL A 127 -8.38 1.82 -5.92
C VAL A 127 -7.44 1.40 -4.78
N LEU A 128 -7.75 1.75 -3.54
CA LEU A 128 -6.97 1.38 -2.36
C LEU A 128 -6.92 -0.14 -2.18
N GLY A 129 -8.06 -0.83 -2.33
CA GLY A 129 -8.14 -2.29 -2.25
C GLY A 129 -7.32 -2.96 -3.35
N ARG A 130 -7.36 -2.47 -4.59
CA ARG A 130 -6.53 -2.97 -5.69
C ARG A 130 -5.04 -2.73 -5.45
N LEU A 131 -4.66 -1.57 -4.92
CA LEU A 131 -3.27 -1.25 -4.59
C LEU A 131 -2.73 -2.22 -3.54
N VAL A 132 -3.45 -2.37 -2.43
CA VAL A 132 -3.06 -3.27 -1.34
C VAL A 132 -3.06 -4.73 -1.81
N GLY A 133 -4.10 -5.17 -2.51
CA GLY A 133 -4.18 -6.55 -3.02
C GLY A 133 -3.07 -6.90 -4.01
N SER A 134 -2.73 -5.99 -4.93
CA SER A 134 -1.61 -6.18 -5.86
C SER A 134 -0.28 -6.30 -5.11
N ALA A 135 -0.04 -5.43 -4.13
CA ALA A 135 1.19 -5.45 -3.36
C ALA A 135 1.30 -6.70 -2.46
N GLN A 136 0.20 -7.14 -1.83
CA GLN A 136 0.14 -8.39 -1.07
C GLN A 136 0.43 -9.62 -1.95
N ALA A 137 -0.09 -9.65 -3.17
CA ALA A 137 0.19 -10.72 -4.12
C ALA A 137 1.68 -10.76 -4.53
N ASP A 138 2.31 -9.60 -4.74
CA ASP A 138 3.74 -9.51 -5.03
C ASP A 138 4.59 -10.00 -3.86
N ILE A 139 4.28 -9.58 -2.62
CA ILE A 139 4.96 -10.02 -1.40
C ILE A 139 4.86 -11.54 -1.25
N ALA A 140 3.67 -12.11 -1.43
CA ALA A 140 3.45 -13.56 -1.34
C ALA A 140 4.24 -14.34 -2.40
N ARG A 141 4.32 -13.81 -3.64
CA ARG A 141 5.11 -14.42 -4.73
C ARG A 141 6.60 -14.48 -4.38
N VAL A 142 7.17 -13.36 -3.91
CA VAL A 142 8.60 -13.30 -3.53
C VAL A 142 8.91 -14.24 -2.36
N ALA A 143 8.01 -14.32 -1.38
CA ALA A 143 8.15 -15.26 -0.27
C ALA A 143 8.16 -16.72 -0.78
N ALA A 144 7.23 -17.09 -1.66
CA ALA A 144 7.16 -18.44 -2.23
C ALA A 144 8.41 -18.81 -3.04
N GLU A 145 8.95 -17.90 -3.86
CA GLU A 145 10.19 -18.10 -4.62
C GLU A 145 11.41 -18.30 -3.71
N THR A 146 11.45 -17.60 -2.58
CA THR A 146 12.53 -17.71 -1.59
C THR A 146 12.50 -19.07 -0.88
N HIS A 147 11.31 -19.57 -0.53
CA HIS A 147 11.14 -20.89 0.08
C HIS A 147 11.36 -22.05 -0.91
N ALA A 148 11.10 -21.85 -2.20
CA ALA A 148 11.27 -22.87 -3.23
C ALA A 148 12.73 -23.11 -3.65
N ARG A 149 13.68 -22.27 -3.22
CA ARG A 149 15.08 -22.39 -3.63
C ARG A 149 15.79 -23.43 -2.75
N PRO A 150 16.19 -24.62 -3.28
CA PRO A 150 16.88 -25.61 -2.47
C PRO A 150 18.20 -25.04 -1.96
N MET A 151 18.38 -25.07 -0.64
CA MET A 151 19.60 -24.68 0.03
C MET A 151 20.73 -25.58 -0.49
N ARG A 152 21.59 -25.03 -1.34
CA ARG A 152 22.74 -25.75 -1.90
C ARG A 152 23.65 -26.11 -0.73
N LYS A 153 23.59 -27.36 -0.25
CA LYS A 153 24.51 -27.88 0.76
C LYS A 153 25.93 -27.71 0.21
N LYS A 154 26.78 -27.00 0.94
CA LYS A 154 28.24 -27.09 0.80
C LYS A 154 28.72 -28.30 1.59
#